data_AF-A0A094Q946-F1
#
_entry.id   AF-A0A094Q946-F1
#
_cell.length_a   1.000
_cell.length_b   1.000
_cell.length_c   1.000
_cell.angle_alpha   90.00
_cell.angle_beta   90.00
_cell.angle_gamma   90.00
#
_symmetry.space_group_name_H-M   'P 1'
#
loop_
_entity.id
_entity.type
_entity.pdbx_description
1 polymer ?
#
loop_
_entity_poly.entity_id
_entity_poly.type
_entity_poly.pdbx_seq_one_letter_code
_entity_poly.pdbx_strand_id
1 'polypeptide(L)' 'AKSAIAEVEQLTSVLSVPVLTCDERRTTVTADSILMEQNMNAQDRRKVIDKVAAAVMLQSWLDGRKMMEDPTRD' A
#
# COMPACT_ATOMS: atom_id res chain seq x y z
N ALA A 1 13.60 7.84 1.14
CA ALA A 1 13.26 8.51 -0.12
C ALA A 1 14.23 8.16 -1.26
N LYS A 2 15.50 8.59 -1.23
CA LYS A 2 16.47 8.32 -2.33
C LYS A 2 16.61 6.83 -2.70
N SER A 3 16.59 5.93 -1.70
CA SER A 3 16.65 4.48 -1.94
C SER A 3 15.46 3.95 -2.74
N ALA A 4 14.25 4.43 -2.46
CA ALA A 4 13.04 3.96 -3.13
C ALA A 4 13.00 4.38 -4.62
N ILE A 5 13.55 5.55 -4.95
CA ILE A 5 13.63 6.03 -6.33
C ILE A 5 14.61 5.16 -7.14
N ALA A 6 15.79 4.87 -6.59
CA ALA A 6 16.77 4.01 -7.24
C ALA A 6 16.21 2.59 -7.48
N GLU A 7 15.42 2.07 -6.54
CA GLU A 7 14.75 0.77 -6.68
C GLU A 7 13.67 0.79 -7.76
N VAL A 8 12.89 1.88 -7.86
CA VAL A 8 11.93 2.08 -8.97
C VAL A 8 12.62 2.13 -10.32
N GLU A 9 13.76 2.81 -10.44
CA GLU A 9 14.55 2.84 -11.69
C GLU A 9 15.02 1.43 -12.08
N GLN A 10 15.52 0.66 -11.11
CA GLN A 10 15.94 -0.72 -11.33
C GLN A 10 14.77 -1.60 -11.79
N LEU A 11 13.62 -1.51 -11.12
CA LEU A 11 12.41 -2.26 -11.49
C LEU A 11 11.91 -1.87 -12.88
N THR A 12 11.91 -0.59 -13.21
CA THR A 12 11.48 -0.09 -14.53
C THR A 12 12.38 -0.60 -15.65
N SER A 13 13.67 -0.82 -15.39
CA SER A 13 14.62 -1.32 -16.40
C SER A 13 14.39 -2.78 -16.81
N VAL A 14 13.72 -3.58 -15.96
CA VAL A 14 13.53 -5.03 -16.17
C VAL A 14 12.07 -5.43 -16.39
N LEU A 15 11.11 -4.62 -15.93
CA LEU A 15 9.69 -4.89 -16.06
C LEU A 15 9.11 -4.23 -17.31
N SER A 16 8.26 -4.95 -18.04
CA SER A 16 7.52 -4.41 -19.19
C SER A 16 6.22 -3.70 -18.79
N VAL A 17 5.96 -3.55 -17.49
CA VAL A 17 4.76 -2.91 -16.95
C VAL A 17 5.11 -1.57 -16.30
N PRO A 18 4.19 -0.60 -16.27
CA PRO A 18 4.44 0.68 -15.61
C PRO A 18 4.74 0.50 -14.13
N VAL A 19 5.84 1.10 -13.65
CA VAL A 19 6.18 1.18 -12.23
C VAL A 19 5.76 2.56 -11.71
N LEU A 20 4.90 2.57 -10.69
CA LEU A 20 4.36 3.80 -10.10
C LEU A 20 4.78 3.90 -8.64
N THR A 21 5.10 5.10 -8.18
CA THR A 21 5.33 5.39 -6.76
C THR A 21 4.04 5.84 -6.09
N CYS A 22 3.75 5.29 -4.91
CA CYS A 22 2.64 5.71 -4.06
C CYS A 22 3.20 6.29 -2.74
N ASP A 23 2.46 7.20 -2.11
CA ASP A 23 2.77 7.71 -0.78
C ASP A 23 2.24 6.74 0.28
N GLU A 24 3.15 6.07 1.00
CA GLU A 24 2.83 4.99 1.94
C GLU A 24 2.42 5.48 3.34
N ARG A 25 2.14 6.78 3.52
CA ARG A 25 1.86 7.33 4.84
C ARG A 25 0.69 6.59 5.51
N ARG A 26 0.94 6.16 6.76
CA ARG A 26 -0.04 5.54 7.68
C ARG A 26 -0.50 4.12 7.30
N THR A 27 0.06 3.48 6.28
CA THR A 27 -0.30 2.08 5.91
C THR A 27 -0.08 1.10 7.07
N THR A 28 1.07 1.18 7.75
CA THR A 28 1.39 0.31 8.90
C THR A 28 0.46 0.54 10.09
N VAL A 29 0.06 1.79 10.33
CA VAL A 29 -0.87 2.14 11.42
C VAL A 29 -2.27 1.62 11.13
N THR A 30 -2.74 1.79 9.88
CA THR A 30 -4.01 1.24 9.43
C THR A 30 -3.99 -0.29 9.46
N ALA A 31 -2.89 -0.91 9.02
CA ALA A 31 -2.72 -2.36 9.07
C ALA A 31 -2.74 -2.92 10.49
N ASP A 32 -2.02 -2.29 11.43
CA ASP A 32 -2.05 -2.71 12.84
C ASP A 32 -3.46 -2.56 13.43
N SER A 33 -4.17 -1.48 13.10
CA SER A 33 -5.56 -1.25 13.54
C SER A 33 -6.51 -2.35 13.03
N ILE A 34 -6.47 -2.67 11.73
CA ILE A 34 -7.27 -3.75 11.12
C ILE A 34 -7.01 -5.09 11.82
N LEU A 35 -5.74 -5.39 12.09
CA LEU A 35 -5.36 -6.65 12.73
C LEU A 35 -5.73 -6.69 14.22
N MET A 36 -5.73 -5.54 14.90
CA MET A 36 -6.25 -5.41 16.26
C MET A 36 -7.75 -5.64 16.33
N GLU A 37 -8.52 -5.09 15.39
CA GLU A 37 -9.97 -5.33 15.26
C GLU A 37 -10.30 -6.81 15.03
N GLN A 38 -9.39 -7.56 14.41
CA GLN A 38 -9.46 -9.01 14.26
C GLN A 38 -9.07 -9.80 15.53
N ASN A 39 -8.86 -9.13 16.67
CA ASN A 39 -8.42 -9.71 17.94
C ASN A 39 -7.09 -10.49 17.87
N MET A 40 -6.22 -10.14 16.92
CA MET A 40 -4.90 -10.77 16.82
C MET A 40 -3.95 -10.22 17.88
N ASN A 41 -3.22 -11.10 18.55
CA ASN A 41 -2.17 -10.69 19.49
C ASN A 41 -0.97 -10.07 18.75
N ALA A 42 -0.16 -9.30 19.47
CA ALA A 42 0.96 -8.55 18.87
C ALA A 42 2.00 -9.44 18.15
N GLN A 43 2.19 -10.68 18.60
CA GLN A 43 3.15 -11.60 17.98
C GLN A 43 2.65 -12.09 16.61
N ASP A 44 1.36 -12.38 16.50
CA ASP A 44 0.75 -12.81 15.24
C ASP A 44 0.59 -11.63 14.27
N ARG A 45 0.27 -10.43 14.77
CA ARG A 45 0.23 -9.21 13.93
C ARG A 45 1.57 -8.94 13.27
N ARG A 46 2.68 -9.01 14.02
CA ARG A 46 4.03 -8.81 13.46
C ARG A 46 4.39 -9.76 12.31
N LYS A 47 3.80 -10.95 12.24
CA LYS A 47 4.04 -11.91 11.15
C LYS A 47 3.37 -11.51 9.84
N VAL A 48 2.33 -10.67 9.91
CA VAL A 48 1.46 -10.36 8.75
C VAL A 48 1.34 -8.87 8.45
N ILE A 49 1.83 -7.99 9.33
CA ILE A 49 1.65 -6.54 9.24
C ILE A 49 2.13 -5.96 7.90
N ASP A 50 3.27 -6.40 7.39
CA ASP A 50 3.82 -5.92 6.11
C ASP A 50 2.92 -6.29 4.93
N LYS A 51 2.34 -7.50 4.95
CA LYS A 51 1.42 -7.96 3.90
C LYS A 51 0.13 -7.13 3.91
N VAL A 52 -0.39 -6.83 5.11
CA VAL A 52 -1.59 -6.01 5.25
C VAL A 52 -1.30 -4.56 4.86
N ALA A 53 -0.14 -4.01 5.24
CA ALA A 53 0.27 -2.67 4.83
C ALA A 53 0.36 -2.54 3.30
N ALA A 54 0.91 -3.54 2.61
CA ALA A 54 0.94 -3.58 1.15
C ALA A 54 -0.47 -3.63 0.53
N ALA A 55 -1.39 -4.40 1.11
CA ALA A 55 -2.78 -4.45 0.67
C ALA A 55 -3.50 -3.10 0.89
N VAL A 56 -3.26 -2.44 2.03
CA VAL A 56 -3.80 -1.10 2.33
C VAL A 56 -3.28 -0.06 1.33
N MET A 57 -1.99 -0.11 0.99
CA MET A 57 -1.40 0.77 -0.02
C MET A 57 -2.07 0.59 -1.38
N LEU A 58 -2.25 -0.66 -1.83
CA LEU A 58 -2.93 -0.95 -3.09
C LEU A 58 -4.39 -0.47 -3.08
N GLN A 59 -5.10 -0.71 -1.97
CA GLN A 59 -6.49 -0.28 -1.83
C GLN A 59 -6.61 1.24 -1.93
N SER A 60 -5.73 1.99 -1.26
CA SER A 60 -5.71 3.46 -1.36
C SER A 60 -5.48 3.95 -2.79
N TRP A 61 -4.64 3.27 -3.57
CA TRP A 61 -4.42 3.62 -4.97
C TRP A 61 -5.65 3.34 -5.84
N LEU A 62 -6.29 2.18 -5.65
CA LEU A 62 -7.51 1.80 -6.37
C LEU A 62 -8.66 2.78 -6.08
N ASP A 63 -8.83 3.17 -4.82
CA ASP A 63 -9.88 4.11 -4.41
C ASP A 63 -9.65 5.51 -5.01
N GLY A 64 -8.39 5.98 -5.00
CA GLY A 64 -8.03 7.25 -5.65
C GLY A 64 -8.27 7.23 -7.16
N ARG A 65 -8.01 6.09 -7.83
CA ARG A 65 -8.31 5.93 -9.25
C ARG A 65 -9.80 5.93 -9.54
N LYS A 66 -10.60 5.27 -8.71
CA LYS A 66 -12.07 5.23 -8.83
C LYS A 66 -12.68 6.63 -8.78
N MET A 67 -12.14 7.51 -7.93
CA MET A 67 -12.57 8.92 -7.83
C MET A 67 -12.22 9.74 -9.08
N MET A 68 -11.16 9.38 -9.80
CA MET A 68 -10.79 10.05 -11.06
C MET A 68 -11.59 9.56 -12.27
N GLU A 69 -12.01 8.28 -12.27
CA GLU A 69 -12.77 7.67 -13.38
C GLU A 69 -14.30 7.92 -13.28
N ASP A 70 -14.83 8.28 -12.11
CA ASP A 70 -16.26 8.52 -11.88
C ASP A 70 -16.48 9.79 -11.02
N PRO A 71 -16.55 10.99 -11.64
CA PRO A 71 -16.73 12.28 -10.95
C PRO A 71 -18.11 12.46 -10.30
N THR A 72 -19.05 11.54 -10.54
CA THR A 72 -20.47 11.65 -10.14
C THR A 72 -20.82 10.87 -8.88
N ARG A 73 -19.86 10.26 -8.20
CA ARG A 73 -20.06 9.65 -6.88
C ARG A 73 -20.01 10.70 -5.77
N ASP A 74 -21.11 11.43 -5.62
CA ASP A 74 -21.59 12.00 -4.35
C ASP A 74 -23.11 11.81 -4.27
#